data_AF-R7UVA7-F1
#
_entry.id   AF-R7UVA7-F1
#
_cell.length_a   1.000
_cell.length_b   1.000
_cell.length_c   1.000
_cell.angle_alpha   90.00
_cell.angle_beta   90.00
_cell.angle_gamma   90.00
#
_symmetry.space_group_name_H-M   'P 1'
#
loop_
_entity.id
_entity.type
_entity.pdbx_description
1 polymer ?
#
loop_
_entity_poly.entity_id
_entity_poly.type
_entity_poly.pdbx_seq_one_letter_code
_entity_poly.pdbx_strand_id
1 'polypeptide(L)' 'MDLGLRVVRGPHWKWQNQDGGEGHVGTIVEIGKPGNNSTPDKTVVVQWDSGFRTNYRIGYQGSFDLRVLDNAPAG' A
#
# COMPACT_ATOMS: atom_id res chain seq x y z
N MET A 1 1.91 8.57 7.41
CA MET A 1 2.25 7.51 6.46
C MET A 1 3.38 8.05 5.65
N ASP A 2 4.47 7.31 5.60
CA ASP A 2 5.76 7.82 5.14
C ASP A 2 6.21 7.03 3.91
N LEU A 3 6.98 7.68 3.04
CA LEU A 3 7.61 7.02 1.90
C LEU A 3 8.66 6.03 2.41
N GLY A 4 8.86 4.94 1.68
CA GLY A 4 9.83 3.89 2.03
C GLY A 4 9.31 2.86 3.03
N LEU A 5 8.12 3.04 3.60
CA LEU A 5 7.52 2.03 4.48
C LEU A 5 7.24 0.73 3.71
N ARG A 6 7.54 -0.38 4.38
CA ARG A 6 7.25 -1.73 3.89
C ARG A 6 5.82 -2.10 4.25
N VAL A 7 5.11 -2.71 3.31
CA VAL A 7 3.69 -3.02 3.44
C VAL A 7 3.37 -4.40 2.88
N VAL A 8 2.29 -4.98 3.40
CA VAL A 8 1.66 -6.21 2.89
C VAL A 8 0.17 -5.96 2.65
N ARG A 9 -0.50 -6.88 1.94
CA ARG A 9 -1.97 -6.83 1.79
C ARG A 9 -2.67 -6.76 3.14
N GLY A 10 -3.72 -5.94 3.21
CA GLY A 10 -4.50 -5.64 4.41
C GLY A 10 -5.91 -6.26 4.40
N PRO A 11 -6.74 -5.92 5.39
CA PRO A 11 -8.04 -6.56 5.61
C PRO A 11 -9.07 -6.26 4.53
N HIS A 12 -8.99 -5.08 3.89
CA HIS A 12 -9.94 -4.68 2.85
C HIS A 12 -9.41 -4.94 1.43
N TRP A 13 -8.31 -5.69 1.30
CA TRP A 13 -7.71 -6.03 0.02
C TRP A 13 -8.71 -6.76 -0.88
N LYS A 14 -8.84 -6.28 -2.11
CA LYS A 14 -9.73 -6.85 -3.14
C LYS A 14 -9.07 -6.95 -4.52
N TRP A 15 -7.76 -6.79 -4.57
CA TRP A 15 -6.99 -6.58 -5.81
C TRP A 15 -6.31 -7.87 -6.31
N GLN A 16 -6.93 -9.01 -6.04
CA GLN A 16 -6.42 -10.34 -6.43
C GLN A 16 -4.96 -10.52 -5.99
N ASN A 17 -4.06 -10.97 -6.87
CA ASN A 17 -2.64 -11.16 -6.59
C ASN A 17 -1.77 -10.09 -7.25
N GLN A 18 -2.23 -8.84 -7.31
CA GLN A 18 -1.41 -7.73 -7.81
C GLN A 18 -0.14 -7.49 -6.98
N ASP A 19 -0.16 -7.88 -5.70
CA ASP A 19 1.00 -7.90 -4.81
C ASP A 19 1.94 -9.10 -5.03
N GLY A 20 1.54 -10.09 -5.84
CA GLY A 20 2.28 -11.33 -6.06
C GLY A 20 1.75 -12.52 -5.26
N GLY A 21 0.73 -12.33 -4.41
CA GLY A 21 0.17 -13.38 -3.54
C GLY A 21 0.24 -13.03 -2.06
N GLU A 22 -0.41 -13.82 -1.22
CA GLU A 22 -0.44 -13.59 0.22
C GLU A 22 0.99 -13.60 0.82
N GLY A 23 1.27 -12.65 1.71
CA GLY A 23 2.57 -12.49 2.36
C GLY A 23 3.63 -11.74 1.55
N HIS A 24 3.34 -11.33 0.30
CA HIS A 24 4.28 -10.52 -0.48
C HIS A 24 4.37 -9.09 0.04
N VAL A 25 5.57 -8.53 -0.08
CA VAL A 25 5.92 -7.23 0.47
C VAL A 25 6.11 -6.20 -0.65
N GLY A 26 5.72 -4.98 -0.38
CA GLY A 26 5.98 -3.83 -1.24
C GLY A 26 6.45 -2.62 -0.45
N THR A 27 6.86 -1.58 -1.17
CA THR A 27 7.33 -0.31 -0.64
C THR A 27 6.42 0.83 -1.08
N ILE A 28 6.04 1.71 -0.16
CA ILE A 28 5.34 2.95 -0.52
C ILE A 28 6.29 3.89 -1.24
N VAL A 29 5.95 4.26 -2.47
CA VAL A 29 6.75 5.15 -3.31
C VAL A 29 6.08 6.50 -3.60
N GLU A 30 4.77 6.60 -3.35
CA GLU A 30 4.02 7.86 -3.52
C GLU A 30 2.87 7.95 -2.53
N ILE A 31 2.60 9.15 -2.01
CA ILE A 31 1.45 9.45 -1.17
C ILE A 31 0.47 10.30 -1.98
N GLY A 32 -0.78 9.84 -2.05
CA GLY A 32 -1.84 10.53 -2.74
C GLY A 32 -2.18 11.87 -2.12
N LYS A 33 -2.63 12.81 -2.95
CA LYS A 33 -2.91 14.19 -2.54
C LYS A 33 -4.27 14.65 -3.07
N PRO A 34 -4.96 15.57 -2.37
CA PRO A 34 -6.15 16.21 -2.90
C PRO A 34 -5.87 16.83 -4.28
N GLY A 35 -6.77 16.61 -5.24
CA GLY A 35 -6.66 17.17 -6.60
C GLY A 35 -5.82 16.36 -7.59
N ASN A 36 -5.17 15.27 -7.18
CA ASN A 36 -4.53 14.33 -8.10
C ASN A 36 -5.54 13.25 -8.55
N ASN A 37 -5.82 13.16 -9.86
CA ASN A 37 -6.78 12.19 -10.40
C ASN A 37 -6.26 10.74 -10.36
N SER A 38 -4.95 10.52 -10.48
CA SER A 38 -4.35 9.17 -10.51
C SER A 38 -4.10 8.64 -9.10
N THR A 39 -3.63 9.51 -8.21
CA THR A 39 -3.32 9.16 -6.81
C THR A 39 -4.02 10.15 -5.88
N PRO A 40 -5.36 10.03 -5.70
CA PRO A 40 -6.14 10.96 -4.89
C PRO A 40 -5.81 10.83 -3.40
N ASP A 41 -6.31 11.78 -2.60
CA ASP A 41 -6.20 11.74 -1.14
C ASP A 41 -6.63 10.38 -0.56
N LYS A 42 -5.97 9.97 0.53
CA LYS A 42 -6.16 8.66 1.21
C LYS A 42 -5.86 7.44 0.33
N THR A 43 -4.97 7.60 -0.65
CA THR A 43 -4.35 6.49 -1.39
C THR A 43 -2.83 6.61 -1.37
N VAL A 44 -2.14 5.51 -1.67
CA VAL A 44 -0.67 5.47 -1.83
C VAL A 44 -0.33 4.61 -3.03
N VAL A 45 0.78 4.90 -3.72
CA VAL A 45 1.37 4.00 -4.71
C VAL A 45 2.37 3.09 -4.02
N VAL A 46 2.23 1.79 -4.28
CA VAL A 46 3.17 0.77 -3.81
C VAL A 46 3.92 0.20 -5.00
N GLN A 47 5.23 0.08 -4.86
CA GLN A 47 6.07 -0.76 -5.69
C GLN A 47 6.22 -2.10 -4.99
N TRP A 48 5.59 -3.15 -5.52
CA TRP A 48 5.77 -4.52 -5.02
C TRP A 48 7.13 -5.06 -5.46
N ASP A 49 7.70 -5.93 -4.64
CA ASP A 49 9.01 -6.55 -4.92
C ASP A 49 8.96 -7.46 -6.16
N SER A 50 7.77 -7.92 -6.53
CA SER A 50 7.50 -8.64 -7.79
C SER A 50 7.63 -7.76 -9.04
N GLY A 51 7.79 -6.44 -8.87
CA GLY A 51 7.92 -5.45 -9.94
C GLY A 51 6.62 -4.73 -10.29
N PHE A 52 5.47 -5.20 -9.81
CA PHE A 52 4.19 -4.52 -10.05
C PHE A 52 4.06 -3.22 -9.26
N ARG A 53 3.53 -2.17 -9.89
CA ARG A 53 3.37 -0.84 -9.29
C ARG A 53 1.98 -0.28 -9.53
N THR A 54 1.25 0.04 -8.47
CA THR A 54 -0.07 0.69 -8.58
C THR A 54 -0.49 1.32 -7.25
N ASN A 55 -1.65 1.99 -7.22
CA ASN A 55 -2.19 2.66 -6.04
C ASN A 55 -3.21 1.82 -5.25
N TYR A 56 -3.25 2.04 -3.94
CA TYR A 56 -4.08 1.33 -2.97
C TYR A 56 -4.68 2.27 -1.92
N ARG A 57 -5.79 1.84 -1.32
CA ARG A 57 -6.55 2.67 -0.37
C ARG A 57 -5.97 2.56 1.04
N ILE A 58 -5.78 3.71 1.68
CA ILE A 58 -5.35 3.84 3.09
C ILE A 58 -6.35 4.67 3.90
N GLY A 59 -7.63 4.59 3.52
CA GLY A 59 -8.72 5.39 4.08
C GLY A 59 -9.70 5.91 3.02
N TYR A 60 -9.38 5.78 1.73
CA TYR A 60 -10.32 6.12 0.65
C TYR A 60 -11.55 5.21 0.72
N GLN A 61 -12.74 5.81 0.79
CA GLN A 61 -14.02 5.11 1.06
C GLN A 61 -13.98 4.23 2.33
N GLY A 62 -13.22 4.65 3.36
CA GLY A 62 -13.10 3.91 4.62
C GLY A 62 -12.38 2.57 4.49
N SER A 63 -11.76 2.29 3.34
CA SER A 63 -11.06 1.02 3.09
C SER A 63 -9.56 1.16 3.31
N PHE A 64 -8.98 0.09 3.85
CA PHE A 64 -7.57 -0.04 4.19
C PHE A 64 -7.05 -1.32 3.55
N ASP A 65 -6.49 -1.17 2.35
CA ASP A 65 -6.01 -2.28 1.53
C ASP A 65 -4.63 -2.77 1.96
N LEU A 66 -3.90 -1.98 2.76
CA LEU A 66 -2.51 -2.26 3.15
C LEU A 66 -2.37 -2.29 4.67
N ARG A 67 -1.37 -3.04 5.14
CA ARG A 67 -0.86 -2.97 6.51
C ARG A 67 0.63 -2.64 6.46
N VAL A 68 1.09 -1.81 7.38
CA VAL A 68 2.53 -1.57 7.55
C VAL A 68 3.16 -2.83 8.11
N LEU A 69 4.22 -3.29 7.44
CA LEU A 69 5.09 -4.33 7.96
C LEU A 69 6.07 -3.65 8.90
N ASP A 70 5.72 -3.65 10.19
CA ASP A 70 6.62 -3.20 11.24
C ASP A 70 7.61 -4.34 11.54
N ASN A 71 8.90 -4.09 11.34
CA ASN A 71 9.98 -5.02 11.69
C ASN A 71 10.82 -4.45 12.84
N ALA A 72 10.24 -3.57 13.66
CA ALA A 72 10.87 -3.18 14.92
C ALA A 72 11.24 -4.45 15.70
N PRO A 73 12.49 -4.58 16.18
CA PRO A 73 12.80 -5.65 17.11
C PRO A 73 11.85 -5.50 18.30
N ALA A 74 11.16 -6.58 18.66
CA ALA A 74 10.50 -6.67 19.95
C ALA A 74 11.59 -6.62 21.02
N GLY A 75 11.90 -5.41 21.50
CA GLY A 75 12.85 -5.12 22.56
C GLY A 75 12.13 -4.74 23.84
#